data_AF-A0A1V5P992-F1
#
_entry.id   AF-A0A1V5P992-F1
#
_cell.length_a   1.000
_cell.length_b   1.000
_cell.length_c   1.000
_cell.angle_alpha   90.00
_cell.angle_beta   90.00
_cell.angle_gamma   90.00
#
_symmetry.space_group_name_H-M   'P 1'
#
loop_
_entity.id
_entity.type
_entity.pdbx_description
1 polymer ?
#
loop_
_entity_poly.entity_id
_entity_poly.type
_entity_poly.pdbx_seq_one_letter_code
_entity_poly.pdbx_strand_id
1 'polypeptide(L)'
;MKTKETVMAGLFIAMGIVLPSFLHLLGMGKSFLPMHIPVLMAGITLGGSYGLTVGTVTPLLSFLLTGMPPFPGVIGMVFELGTYGFLTGFLSKKINIYGSVLIAMICSRVVLGIIYYLLLPLFAVRISFWYPLTGAFISSLPGIICQLALLPVFLVISKYKKIRGGEKYE
;
A
#
# COMPACT_ATOMS: atom_id res chain seq x y z
N MET A 1 1.10 22.58 7.77
CA MET A 1 1.33 21.65 6.65
C MET A 1 2.30 22.30 5.68
N LYS A 2 3.39 21.63 5.26
CA LYS A 2 4.30 22.18 4.25
C LYS A 2 3.74 21.84 2.87
N THR A 3 3.39 22.85 2.06
CA THR A 3 2.72 22.71 0.75
C THR A 3 3.35 21.64 -0.17
N LYS A 4 4.67 21.44 -0.08
CA LYS A 4 5.40 20.41 -0.84
C LYS A 4 4.96 18.97 -0.53
N GLU A 5 4.66 18.66 0.74
CA GLU A 5 4.27 17.32 1.17
C GLU A 5 2.88 16.95 0.65
N THR A 6 1.95 17.92 0.65
CA THR A 6 0.60 17.75 0.09
C THR A 6 0.63 17.51 -1.41
N VAL A 7 1.46 18.27 -2.15
CA VAL A 7 1.63 18.07 -3.60
C VAL A 7 2.20 16.68 -3.91
N MET A 8 3.21 16.24 -3.15
CA MET A 8 3.76 14.89 -3.31
C MET A 8 2.75 13.80 -2.95
N ALA A 9 1.94 13.98 -1.91
CA ALA A 9 0.86 13.05 -1.56
C ALA A 9 -0.15 12.92 -2.69
N GLY A 10 -0.57 14.03 -3.29
CA GLY A 10 -1.46 14.03 -4.46
C GLY A 10 -0.84 13.33 -5.67
N LEU A 11 0.46 13.51 -5.91
CA LEU A 11 1.17 12.81 -6.97
C LEU A 11 1.22 11.29 -6.75
N PHE A 12 1.45 10.83 -5.51
CA PHE A 12 1.40 9.40 -5.20
C PHE A 12 0.01 8.80 -5.34
N ILE A 13 -1.05 9.56 -5.00
CA ILE A 13 -2.43 9.14 -5.24
C ILE A 13 -2.68 8.99 -6.74
N ALA A 14 -2.31 9.99 -7.55
CA ALA A 14 -2.45 9.93 -9.01
C ALA A 14 -1.70 8.74 -9.60
N MET A 15 -0.46 8.51 -9.16
CA MET A 15 0.35 7.36 -9.58
C MET A 15 -0.29 6.04 -9.15
N GLY A 16 -0.87 6.00 -7.96
CA GLY A 16 -1.65 4.87 -7.42
C GLY A 16 -2.95 4.58 -8.16
N ILE A 17 -3.41 5.46 -9.05
CA ILE A 17 -4.60 5.23 -9.89
C ILE A 17 -4.16 4.90 -11.33
N VAL A 18 -3.20 5.63 -11.88
CA VAL A 18 -2.76 5.47 -13.28
C VAL A 18 -2.00 4.16 -13.47
N LEU A 19 -1.07 3.83 -12.57
CA LEU A 19 -0.24 2.63 -12.66
C LEU A 19 -1.07 1.32 -12.66
N PRO A 20 -2.02 1.10 -11.72
CA PRO A 20 -2.91 -0.07 -11.78
C PRO A 20 -3.77 -0.09 -13.03
N SER A 21 -4.31 1.06 -13.46
CA SER A 21 -5.17 1.13 -14.64
C SER A 21 -4.44 0.67 -15.90
N PHE A 22 -3.16 1.04 -16.05
CA PHE A 22 -2.33 0.63 -17.17
C PHE A 22 -1.99 -0.87 -17.13
N LEU A 23 -1.62 -1.41 -15.96
CA LEU A 23 -1.33 -2.84 -15.82
C LEU A 23 -2.58 -3.72 -15.95
N HIS A 24 -3.75 -3.19 -15.62
CA HIS A 24 -5.01 -3.90 -15.81
C HIS A 24 -5.36 -4.03 -17.30
N LEU A 25 -5.03 -3.02 -18.12
CA LEU A 25 -5.15 -3.09 -19.58
C LEU A 25 -4.27 -4.20 -20.19
N LEU A 26 -3.14 -4.52 -19.54
CA LEU A 26 -2.22 -5.59 -19.94
C LEU A 26 -2.56 -6.97 -19.32
N GLY A 27 -3.68 -7.08 -18.58
CA GLY A 27 -4.12 -8.34 -17.95
C GLY A 27 -3.33 -8.76 -16.70
N MET A 28 -2.38 -7.94 -16.23
CA MET A 28 -1.48 -8.27 -15.10
C MET A 28 -1.86 -7.58 -13.78
N GLY A 29 -2.99 -6.88 -13.72
CA GLY A 29 -3.37 -6.02 -12.60
C GLY A 29 -3.49 -6.70 -11.23
N LYS A 30 -4.01 -7.94 -11.17
CA LYS A 30 -4.14 -8.68 -9.89
C LYS A 30 -2.83 -9.28 -9.39
N SER A 31 -1.92 -9.63 -10.29
CA SER A 31 -0.69 -10.35 -9.97
C SER A 31 0.39 -9.44 -9.39
N PHE A 32 0.45 -8.17 -9.81
CA PHE A 32 1.56 -7.28 -9.48
C PHE A 32 1.32 -6.30 -8.32
N LEU A 33 0.11 -6.29 -7.73
CA LEU A 33 -0.28 -5.35 -6.66
C LEU A 33 0.20 -3.89 -6.89
N PRO A 34 -0.10 -3.31 -8.07
CA PRO A 34 0.44 -2.01 -8.48
C PRO A 34 0.16 -0.85 -7.51
N MET A 35 -0.93 -0.91 -6.74
CA MET A 35 -1.28 0.14 -5.77
C MET A 35 -0.37 0.17 -4.54
N HIS A 36 0.28 -0.93 -4.18
CA HIS A 36 1.13 -1.01 -2.98
C HIS A 36 2.43 -0.21 -3.16
N ILE A 37 2.92 -0.07 -4.40
CA ILE A 37 4.17 0.64 -4.70
C ILE A 37 4.05 2.14 -4.41
N PRO A 38 3.07 2.89 -4.97
CA PRO A 38 2.93 4.33 -4.68
C PRO A 38 2.62 4.62 -3.22
N VAL A 39 1.84 3.75 -2.56
CA VAL A 39 1.51 3.88 -1.12
C VAL A 39 2.75 3.66 -0.25
N LEU A 40 3.58 2.68 -0.57
CA LEU A 40 4.86 2.46 0.11
C LEU A 40 5.80 3.65 -0.06
N MET A 41 5.89 4.19 -1.28
CA MET A 41 6.68 5.38 -1.57
C MET A 41 6.20 6.55 -0.72
N ALA A 42 4.89 6.80 -0.66
CA ALA A 42 4.32 7.84 0.18
C ALA A 42 4.66 7.62 1.67
N GLY A 43 4.54 6.39 2.18
CA GLY A 43 4.90 6.05 3.55
C GLY A 43 6.37 6.36 3.88
N ILE A 44 7.32 5.89 3.07
CA ILE A 44 8.75 6.10 3.32
C ILE A 44 9.15 7.58 3.15
N THR A 45 8.63 8.24 2.11
CA THR A 45 9.03 9.61 1.75
C THR A 45 8.37 10.66 2.63
N LEU A 46 7.06 10.56 2.87
CA LEU A 46 6.28 11.56 3.60
C LEU A 46 6.04 11.17 5.07
N GLY A 47 6.18 9.88 5.42
CA GLY A 47 5.98 9.36 6.76
C GLY A 47 4.62 8.70 6.96
N GLY A 48 4.42 8.07 8.13
CA GLY A 48 3.24 7.23 8.39
C GLY A 48 1.90 7.92 8.23
N SER A 49 1.72 9.17 8.69
CA SER A 49 0.44 9.89 8.59
C SER A 49 0.02 10.16 7.13
N TYR A 50 0.98 10.58 6.30
CA TYR A 50 0.73 10.77 4.87
C TYR A 50 0.58 9.43 4.14
N GLY A 51 1.37 8.41 4.50
CA GLY A 51 1.23 7.05 3.97
C GLY A 51 -0.14 6.44 4.25
N LEU A 52 -0.69 6.65 5.44
CA LEU A 52 -2.07 6.25 5.79
C LEU A 52 -3.08 6.98 4.91
N THR A 53 -2.94 8.31 4.79
CA THR A 53 -3.87 9.12 3.99
C THR A 53 -3.85 8.69 2.53
N VAL A 54 -2.66 8.55 1.94
CA VAL A 54 -2.50 8.09 0.55
C VAL A 54 -3.05 6.66 0.40
N GLY A 55 -2.74 5.75 1.32
CA GLY A 55 -3.20 4.37 1.29
C GLY A 55 -4.72 4.20 1.40
N THR A 56 -5.40 5.07 2.14
CA THR A 56 -6.86 5.06 2.28
C THR A 56 -7.53 5.75 1.08
N VAL A 57 -7.03 6.92 0.68
CA VAL A 57 -7.66 7.77 -0.34
C VAL A 57 -7.47 7.19 -1.75
N THR A 58 -6.33 6.58 -2.05
CA THR A 58 -6.02 6.02 -3.38
C THR A 58 -7.03 4.96 -3.84
N PRO A 59 -7.29 3.86 -3.10
CA PRO A 59 -8.25 2.84 -3.53
C PRO A 59 -9.69 3.40 -3.58
N LEU A 60 -10.03 4.35 -2.71
CA LEU A 60 -11.34 4.99 -2.72
C LEU A 60 -11.55 5.83 -3.99
N LEU A 61 -10.58 6.67 -4.35
CA LEU A 61 -10.62 7.44 -5.59
C LEU A 61 -10.58 6.53 -6.82
N SER A 62 -9.74 5.50 -6.80
CA SER A 62 -9.67 4.53 -7.90
C SER A 62 -11.04 3.89 -8.14
N PHE A 63 -11.73 3.48 -7.08
CA PHE A 63 -13.08 2.92 -7.20
C PHE A 63 -14.08 3.91 -7.80
N LEU A 64 -14.06 5.16 -7.35
CA LEU A 64 -14.95 6.20 -7.87
C LEU A 64 -14.69 6.53 -9.34
N LEU A 65 -13.43 6.48 -9.79
CA LEU A 65 -13.03 6.86 -11.15
C LEU A 65 -13.09 5.71 -12.15
N THR A 66 -12.74 4.49 -11.73
CA THR A 66 -12.56 3.34 -12.63
C THR A 66 -13.56 2.22 -12.38
N GLY A 67 -14.34 2.29 -11.31
CA GLY A 67 -15.20 1.19 -10.84
C GLY A 67 -14.42 0.03 -10.21
N MET A 68 -13.09 0.13 -10.11
CA MET A 68 -12.20 -0.90 -9.55
C MET A 68 -11.34 -0.32 -8.42
N PRO A 69 -11.15 -1.06 -7.32
CA PRO A 69 -11.58 -2.44 -7.04
C PRO A 69 -13.10 -2.59 -6.77
N PRO A 70 -13.77 -3.68 -7.18
CA PRO A 70 -15.21 -3.84 -7.04
C PRO A 70 -15.64 -3.92 -5.57
N PHE A 71 -16.85 -3.44 -5.28
CA PHE A 71 -17.47 -3.57 -3.96
C PHE A 71 -17.88 -5.03 -3.70
N PRO A 72 -17.64 -5.63 -2.51
CA PRO A 72 -17.16 -5.03 -1.27
C PRO A 72 -15.63 -5.01 -1.08
N GLY A 73 -14.85 -5.48 -2.06
CA GLY A 73 -13.38 -5.59 -1.98
C GLY A 73 -12.65 -4.26 -1.77
N VAL A 74 -13.22 -3.14 -2.22
CA VAL A 74 -12.68 -1.79 -1.97
C VAL A 74 -12.50 -1.50 -0.48
N ILE A 75 -13.42 -1.95 0.39
CA ILE A 75 -13.34 -1.72 1.83
C ILE A 75 -12.10 -2.44 2.38
N GLY A 76 -11.88 -3.70 1.99
CA GLY A 76 -10.69 -4.46 2.36
C GLY A 76 -9.40 -3.74 1.95
N MET A 77 -9.33 -3.27 0.70
CA MET A 77 -8.15 -2.56 0.18
C MET A 77 -7.87 -1.24 0.90
N VAL A 78 -8.90 -0.48 1.28
CA VAL A 78 -8.74 0.77 2.03
C VAL A 78 -8.03 0.51 3.37
N PHE A 79 -8.47 -0.50 4.12
CA PHE A 79 -7.84 -0.86 5.39
C PHE A 79 -6.47 -1.51 5.22
N GLU A 80 -6.30 -2.35 4.20
CA GLU A 80 -5.02 -2.99 3.88
C GLU A 80 -3.96 -1.95 3.51
N LEU A 81 -4.22 -1.13 2.48
CA LEU A 81 -3.28 -0.12 1.98
C LEU A 81 -3.07 1.03 2.97
N GLY A 82 -4.11 1.44 3.70
CA GLY A 82 -3.98 2.43 4.77
C GLY A 82 -3.04 1.94 5.88
N THR A 83 -3.23 0.71 6.34
CA THR A 83 -2.32 0.07 7.32
C THR A 83 -0.92 -0.07 6.76
N TYR A 84 -0.81 -0.50 5.49
CA TYR A 84 0.47 -0.69 4.81
C TYR A 84 1.27 0.61 4.72
N GLY A 85 0.66 1.69 4.24
CA GLY A 85 1.29 3.02 4.13
C GLY A 85 1.67 3.60 5.50
N PHE A 86 0.84 3.35 6.52
CA PHE A 86 1.15 3.76 7.90
C PHE A 86 2.37 3.02 8.47
N LEU A 87 2.34 1.68 8.43
CA LEU A 87 3.41 0.85 8.98
C LEU A 87 4.73 1.10 8.25
N THR A 88 4.73 1.14 6.92
CA THR A 88 5.95 1.41 6.13
C THR A 88 6.57 2.75 6.50
N GLY A 89 5.78 3.80 6.71
CA GLY A 89 6.26 5.12 7.10
C GLY A 89 6.65 5.26 8.57
N PHE A 90 6.08 4.44 9.46
CA PHE A 90 6.42 4.44 10.88
C PHE A 90 7.64 3.56 11.18
N LEU A 91 7.67 2.32 10.68
CA LEU A 91 8.77 1.37 10.89
C LEU A 91 10.03 1.73 10.11
N SER A 92 9.94 2.36 8.94
CA SER A 92 11.13 2.75 8.17
C SER A 92 12.05 3.73 8.91
N LYS A 93 11.54 4.40 9.95
CA LYS A 93 12.32 5.28 10.82
C LYS A 93 13.01 4.53 11.98
N LYS A 94 12.50 3.36 12.36
CA LYS A 94 12.96 2.59 13.53
C LYS A 94 13.82 1.39 13.16
N ILE A 95 13.56 0.78 12.01
CA ILE A 95 14.21 -0.45 11.56
C ILE A 95 14.64 -0.33 10.10
N ASN A 96 15.41 -1.32 9.63
CA ASN A 96 15.80 -1.42 8.23
C ASN A 96 14.57 -1.44 7.31
N ILE A 97 14.67 -0.81 6.13
CA ILE A 97 13.56 -0.68 5.18
C ILE A 97 13.03 -2.06 4.79
N TYR A 98 13.92 -3.03 4.55
CA TYR A 98 13.55 -4.42 4.28
C TYR A 98 12.64 -5.00 5.37
N GLY A 99 13.00 -4.83 6.64
CA GLY A 99 12.18 -5.27 7.78
C GLY A 99 10.87 -4.52 7.87
N SER A 100 10.87 -3.20 7.62
CA SER A 100 9.66 -2.38 7.61
C SER A 100 8.65 -2.84 6.56
N VAL A 101 9.11 -3.09 5.33
CA VAL A 101 8.27 -3.56 4.23
C VAL A 101 7.70 -4.94 4.52
N LEU A 102 8.52 -5.88 5.00
CA LEU A 102 8.08 -7.24 5.32
C LEU A 102 7.03 -7.25 6.44
N ILE A 103 7.28 -6.52 7.53
CA ILE A 103 6.32 -6.43 8.65
C ILE A 103 5.04 -5.74 8.18
N ALA A 104 5.15 -4.65 7.43
CA ALA A 104 3.98 -3.97 6.87
C ALA A 104 3.16 -4.90 5.98
N MET A 105 3.81 -5.73 5.15
CA MET A 105 3.12 -6.70 4.30
C MET A 105 2.33 -7.68 5.15
N ILE A 106 2.98 -8.35 6.10
CA ILE A 106 2.34 -9.36 6.94
C ILE A 106 1.16 -8.75 7.72
N CYS A 107 1.39 -7.63 8.40
CA CYS A 107 0.34 -6.94 9.15
C CYS A 107 -0.82 -6.50 8.27
N SER A 108 -0.56 -5.94 7.08
CA SER A 108 -1.63 -5.54 6.16
C SER A 108 -2.47 -6.72 5.70
N ARG A 109 -1.88 -7.91 5.47
CA ARG A 109 -2.63 -9.12 5.12
C ARG A 109 -3.47 -9.66 6.26
N VAL A 110 -2.97 -9.58 7.49
CA VAL A 110 -3.76 -9.94 8.68
C VAL A 110 -4.96 -9.01 8.80
N VAL A 111 -4.77 -7.70 8.62
CA VAL A 111 -5.88 -6.73 8.62
C VAL A 111 -6.89 -7.05 7.51
N LEU A 112 -6.44 -7.35 6.28
CA LEU A 112 -7.32 -7.74 5.19
C LEU A 112 -8.17 -8.98 5.56
N GLY A 113 -7.53 -10.01 6.13
CA GLY A 113 -8.20 -11.23 6.57
C GLY A 113 -9.28 -10.95 7.62
N ILE A 114 -8.98 -10.10 8.61
CA ILE A 114 -9.94 -9.68 9.64
C ILE A 114 -11.12 -8.92 9.03
N ILE A 115 -10.84 -7.96 8.16
CA ILE A 115 -11.90 -7.15 7.50
C ILE A 115 -12.80 -8.04 6.65
N TYR A 116 -12.25 -8.94 5.85
CA TYR A 116 -13.02 -9.86 5.03
C TYR A 116 -13.82 -10.88 5.84
N TYR A 117 -13.27 -11.36 6.96
CA TYR A 117 -14.01 -12.21 7.88
C TYR A 117 -15.23 -11.50 8.48
N LEU A 118 -15.14 -10.21 8.78
CA LEU A 118 -16.26 -9.42 9.29
C LEU A 118 -17.24 -8.99 8.19
N LEU A 119 -16.72 -8.67 7.00
CA LEU A 119 -17.48 -8.01 5.93
C LEU A 119 -18.25 -9.00 5.06
N LEU A 120 -17.65 -10.14 4.68
CA LEU A 120 -18.25 -11.08 3.72
C LEU A 120 -19.51 -11.81 4.24
N PRO A 121 -19.63 -12.12 5.55
CA PRO A 121 -20.89 -12.62 6.11
C PRO A 121 -22.07 -11.66 5.91
N LEU A 122 -21.84 -10.34 5.83
CA LEU A 122 -22.89 -9.34 5.59
C LEU A 122 -23.46 -9.40 4.16
N PHE A 123 -22.73 -10.02 3.23
CA PHE A 123 -23.14 -10.21 1.83
C PHE A 123 -23.58 -11.65 1.55
N ALA A 124 -23.94 -12.41 2.59
CA ALA A 124 -24.31 -13.83 2.52
C ALA A 124 -23.21 -14.75 1.95
N VAL A 125 -21.95 -14.29 1.88
CA VAL A 125 -20.80 -15.10 1.47
C VAL A 125 -20.08 -15.58 2.71
N ARG A 126 -20.24 -16.86 3.05
CA ARG A 126 -19.49 -17.48 4.16
C ARG A 126 -18.17 -18.02 3.63
N ILE A 127 -17.08 -17.42 4.09
CA ILE A 127 -15.73 -17.83 3.73
C ILE A 127 -14.96 -18.14 5.00
N SER A 128 -14.21 -19.23 4.98
CA SER A 128 -13.32 -19.57 6.09
C SER A 128 -12.26 -18.48 6.24
N PHE A 129 -11.91 -18.11 7.48
CA PHE A 129 -10.91 -17.07 7.78
C PHE A 129 -9.58 -17.30 7.01
N TRP A 130 -9.23 -18.56 6.78
CA TRP A 130 -8.03 -18.97 6.06
C TRP A 130 -8.08 -18.72 4.56
N TYR A 131 -9.26 -18.68 3.94
CA TYR A 131 -9.42 -18.54 2.49
C TYR A 131 -8.94 -17.19 1.94
N PRO A 132 -9.34 -16.03 2.48
CA PRO A 132 -8.80 -14.75 2.03
C PRO A 132 -7.31 -14.63 2.33
N LEU A 133 -6.82 -15.27 3.39
CA LEU A 133 -5.40 -15.24 3.74
C LEU A 133 -4.56 -16.03 2.73
N THR A 134 -4.95 -17.27 2.39
CA THR A 134 -4.21 -18.13 1.45
C THR A 134 -4.37 -17.68 0.00
N GLY A 135 -5.59 -17.34 -0.42
CA GLY A 135 -5.88 -16.87 -1.78
C GLY A 135 -5.19 -15.54 -2.09
N ALA A 136 -5.18 -14.60 -1.14
CA ALA A 136 -4.44 -13.35 -1.30
C ALA A 136 -2.92 -13.59 -1.28
N PHE A 137 -2.40 -14.49 -0.45
CA PHE A 137 -0.95 -14.76 -0.39
C PHE A 137 -0.43 -15.33 -1.71
N ILE A 138 -1.10 -16.36 -2.24
CA ILE A 138 -0.68 -17.06 -3.47
C ILE A 138 -0.77 -16.10 -4.67
N SER A 139 -1.88 -15.36 -4.78
CA SER A 139 -2.08 -14.39 -5.86
C SER A 139 -1.10 -13.22 -5.79
N SER A 140 -0.56 -12.93 -4.60
CA SER A 140 0.35 -11.82 -4.36
C SER A 140 1.83 -12.16 -4.48
N LEU A 141 2.19 -13.44 -4.66
CA LEU A 141 3.59 -13.86 -4.85
C LEU A 141 4.32 -13.05 -5.94
N PRO A 142 3.79 -12.90 -7.17
CA PRO A 142 4.45 -12.09 -8.19
C PRO A 142 4.63 -10.62 -7.77
N GLY A 143 3.63 -10.03 -7.13
CA GLY A 143 3.69 -8.67 -6.60
C GLY A 143 4.74 -8.52 -5.48
N ILE A 144 4.85 -9.50 -4.58
CA ILE A 144 5.87 -9.51 -3.52
C ILE A 144 7.27 -9.54 -4.14
N ILE A 145 7.50 -10.39 -5.13
CA ILE A 145 8.80 -10.48 -5.82
C ILE A 145 9.16 -9.15 -6.47
N CYS A 146 8.21 -8.53 -7.18
CA CYS A 146 8.42 -7.21 -7.79
C CYS A 146 8.72 -6.13 -6.73
N GLN A 147 7.99 -6.16 -5.62
CA GLN A 147 8.15 -5.20 -4.54
C GLN A 147 9.50 -5.35 -3.84
N LEU A 148 9.99 -6.59 -3.68
CA LEU A 148 11.34 -6.88 -3.20
C LEU A 148 12.41 -6.40 -4.20
N ALA A 149 12.19 -6.56 -5.51
CA ALA A 149 13.09 -6.06 -6.55
C ALA A 149 13.17 -4.52 -6.59
N LEU A 150 12.10 -3.83 -6.17
CA LEU A 150 12.05 -2.37 -6.05
C LEU A 150 12.65 -1.83 -4.74
N LEU A 151 12.91 -2.67 -3.73
CA LEU A 151 13.58 -2.27 -2.48
C LEU A 151 14.91 -1.49 -2.63
N PRO A 152 15.84 -1.84 -3.53
CA PRO A 152 17.07 -1.04 -3.72
C PRO A 152 16.78 0.42 -4.08
N VAL A 153 15.72 0.69 -4.84
CA VAL A 153 15.31 2.07 -5.19
C VAL A 153 14.87 2.83 -3.93
N PHE A 154 14.12 2.18 -3.04
CA PHE A 154 13.65 2.81 -1.80
C PHE A 154 14.78 3.09 -0.80
N LEU A 155 15.84 2.27 -0.77
CA LEU A 155 17.05 2.55 0.02
C LEU A 155 17.71 3.84 -0.42
N VAL A 156 17.87 4.05 -1.74
CA VAL A 156 18.48 5.28 -2.27
C VAL A 156 17.65 6.50 -1.86
N ILE A 157 16.33 6.41 -1.99
CA ILE A 157 15.41 7.50 -1.61
C ILE A 157 15.49 7.81 -0.11
N SER A 158 15.50 6.78 0.74
CA SER A 158 15.60 6.97 2.20
C SER A 158 16.97 7.53 2.62
N LYS A 159 18.06 7.03 2.02
CA LYS A 159 19.41 7.56 2.27
C LYS A 159 19.51 9.02 1.83
N TYR A 160 18.97 9.36 0.66
CA TYR A 160 18.89 10.72 0.16
C TYR A 160 18.09 11.63 1.10
N LYS A 161 16.96 11.17 1.63
CA LYS A 161 16.18 11.90 2.64
C LYS A 161 16.95 12.08 3.95
N LYS A 162 17.68 11.07 4.42
CA LYS A 162 18.52 11.17 5.61
C LYS A 162 19.66 12.19 5.42
N ILE A 163 20.27 12.21 4.23
CA ILE A 163 21.31 13.17 3.86
C ILE A 163 20.73 14.61 3.80
N ARG A 164 19.54 14.81 3.23
CA ARG A 164 18.89 16.14 3.17
C ARG A 164 18.20 16.57 4.47
N GLY A 165 17.84 15.64 5.34
CA GLY A 165 17.17 15.89 6.62
C GLY A 165 18.12 16.03 7.81
N GLY A 166 19.42 15.77 7.61
CA GLY A 166 20.47 15.86 8.63
C GLY A 166 20.85 17.28 9.07
N GLU A 167 20.30 18.33 8.44
CA GLU A 167 20.53 19.73 8.87
C GLU A 167 19.55 20.24 9.94
N LYS A 168 18.62 19.42 10.47
CA LYS A 168 17.57 19.94 11.38
C LYS A 168 17.26 19.20 12.67
N TYR A 169 18.06 18.21 13.06
CA TYR A 169 17.77 17.43 14.27
C TYR A 169 19.06 17.05 15.00
N GLU A 170 19.78 18.06 15.50
CA GLU A 170 20.48 17.99 16.79
C GLU A 170 19.53 18.48 17.89
#